data_AF-A0A4Q3A833-F1
#
_entry.id   AF-A0A4Q3A833-F1
#
_cell.length_a   1.000
_cell.length_b   1.000
_cell.length_c   1.000
_cell.angle_alpha   90.00
_cell.angle_beta   90.00
_cell.angle_gamma   90.00
#
_symmetry.space_group_name_H-M   'P 1'
#
loop_
_entity.id
_entity.type
_entity.pdbx_description
1 polymer ?
#
loop_
_entity_poly.entity_id
_entity_poly.type
_entity_poly.pdbx_seq_one_letter_code
_entity_poly.pdbx_strand_id
1 'polypeptide(L)'
;FFLEAIPAIILGVVVFVWLPNGPSEVKWLQPREKEWLQSTIAAEAVEAPGVKYRLVDAFSDVRVWLLCLLYFLVNVAGYGYEFWAPSLLKSLFPEADSLQLGLWNTPAYVAAGVAMLMVGRHSDRSGERRFHVAVPAAIAAGGAVLAAFAGNPWLGMMGMIILLAGQKATLGPFWALGTAALRGTAAAGGIALINSVGNLGGYFGPKIVGMIKDKTHNDTTVLLFLGGALLALGGLALMLKPTPKASL
;
A
#
# COMPACT_ATOMS: atom_id res chain seq x y z
N PHE A 1 -2.54 21.63 -12.07
CA PHE A 1 -1.83 21.24 -13.31
C PHE A 1 -0.44 21.85 -13.44
N PHE A 2 -0.22 23.07 -13.95
CA PHE A 2 1.15 23.57 -14.18
C PHE A 2 1.98 23.71 -12.89
N LEU A 3 1.40 24.28 -11.82
CA LEU A 3 2.07 24.41 -10.52
C LEU A 3 2.42 23.06 -9.89
N GLU A 4 1.68 22.00 -10.19
CA GLU A 4 1.97 20.63 -9.71
C GLU A 4 2.96 19.89 -10.61
N ALA A 5 2.94 20.18 -11.92
CA ALA A 5 3.80 19.55 -12.91
C ALA A 5 5.25 20.05 -12.82
N ILE A 6 5.47 21.34 -12.54
CA ILE A 6 6.82 21.93 -12.46
C ILE A 6 7.70 21.19 -11.43
N PRO A 7 7.27 20.99 -10.16
CA PRO A 7 8.05 20.20 -9.20
C PRO A 7 8.31 18.77 -9.66
N ALA A 8 7.33 18.12 -10.29
CA ALA A 8 7.47 16.76 -10.80
C ALA A 8 8.51 16.67 -11.94
N ILE A 9 8.50 17.63 -12.86
CA ILE A 9 9.48 17.73 -13.96
C ILE A 9 10.87 17.99 -13.38
N ILE A 10 11.00 18.94 -12.44
CA ILE A 10 12.27 19.23 -11.77
C ILE A 10 12.80 17.97 -11.09
N LEU A 11 11.95 17.27 -10.31
CA LEU A 11 12.35 16.04 -9.65
C LEU A 11 12.74 14.95 -10.64
N GLY A 12 12.04 14.83 -11.77
CA GLY A 12 12.40 13.93 -12.86
C GLY A 12 13.79 14.21 -13.45
N VAL A 13 14.11 15.49 -13.70
CA VAL A 13 15.44 15.89 -14.15
C VAL A 13 16.50 15.63 -13.08
N VAL A 14 16.21 15.94 -11.81
CA VAL A 14 17.12 15.68 -10.69
C VAL A 14 17.41 14.18 -10.59
N VAL A 15 16.39 13.32 -10.62
CA VAL A 15 16.57 11.86 -10.59
C VAL A 15 17.37 11.38 -11.80
N PHE A 16 17.09 11.89 -13.01
CA PHE A 16 17.82 11.52 -14.22
C PHE A 16 19.32 11.85 -14.14
N VAL A 17 19.69 12.96 -13.50
CA VAL A 17 21.10 13.39 -13.41
C VAL A 17 21.80 12.84 -12.17
N TRP A 18 21.09 12.66 -11.05
CA TRP A 18 21.69 12.34 -9.75
C TRP A 18 21.54 10.88 -9.32
N LEU A 19 20.61 10.09 -9.88
CA LEU A 19 20.45 8.69 -9.50
C LEU A 19 21.51 7.83 -10.21
N PRO A 20 22.52 7.29 -9.49
CA PRO A 20 23.57 6.48 -10.10
C PRO A 20 23.02 5.13 -10.58
N ASN A 21 23.59 4.57 -11.65
CA ASN A 21 23.13 3.31 -12.23
C ASN A 21 23.56 2.07 -11.43
N GLY A 22 24.48 2.23 -10.48
CA GLY A 22 24.92 1.15 -9.60
C GLY A 22 25.82 1.61 -8.46
N PRO A 23 26.12 0.70 -7.51
CA PRO A 23 26.91 0.99 -6.31
C PRO A 23 28.28 1.64 -6.56
N SER A 24 28.92 1.32 -7.70
CA SER A 24 30.22 1.86 -8.10
C SER A 24 30.19 3.37 -8.34
N GLU A 25 29.12 3.88 -8.94
CA GLU A 25 28.94 5.28 -9.36
C GLU A 25 28.46 6.20 -8.23
N VAL A 26 28.09 5.63 -7.09
CA VAL A 26 27.56 6.35 -5.93
C VAL A 26 28.62 7.28 -5.34
N LYS A 27 28.36 8.58 -5.20
CA LYS A 27 29.34 9.53 -4.64
C LYS A 27 29.29 9.67 -3.11
N TRP A 28 28.21 9.23 -2.47
CA TRP A 28 27.99 9.38 -1.03
C TRP A 28 28.46 8.20 -0.17
N LEU A 29 28.81 7.07 -0.79
CA LEU A 29 29.33 5.89 -0.09
C LEU A 29 30.85 5.91 -0.03
N GLN A 30 31.40 5.57 1.13
CA GLN A 30 32.82 5.35 1.30
C GLN A 30 33.28 4.13 0.48
N PRO A 31 34.57 4.09 0.05
CA PRO A 31 35.08 2.96 -0.74
C PRO A 31 34.81 1.58 -0.11
N ARG A 32 34.94 1.47 1.22
CA ARG A 32 34.65 0.23 1.96
C ARG A 32 33.18 -0.16 1.92
N GLU A 33 32.27 0.80 1.98
CA GLU A 33 30.82 0.54 1.91
C GLU A 33 30.42 0.09 0.50
N LYS A 34 31.06 0.66 -0.54
CA LYS A 34 30.86 0.22 -1.93
C LYS A 34 31.30 -1.23 -2.12
N GLU A 35 32.49 -1.56 -1.62
CA GLU A 35 33.06 -2.92 -1.73
C GLU A 35 32.22 -3.94 -0.96
N TRP A 36 31.80 -3.61 0.26
CA TRP A 36 30.86 -4.43 1.04
C TRP A 36 29.52 -4.63 0.30
N LEU A 37 28.94 -3.57 -0.26
CA LEU A 37 27.66 -3.66 -0.98
C LEU A 37 27.79 -4.50 -2.25
N GLN A 38 28.85 -4.30 -3.03
CA GLN A 38 29.12 -5.07 -4.24
C GLN A 38 29.36 -6.55 -3.96
N SER A 39 30.15 -6.86 -2.93
CA SER A 39 30.40 -8.25 -2.51
C SER A 39 29.14 -8.93 -1.99
N THR A 40 28.29 -8.22 -1.25
CA THR A 40 26.98 -8.73 -0.78
C THR A 40 26.06 -9.05 -1.96
N ILE A 41 25.91 -8.12 -2.91
CA ILE A 41 25.10 -8.34 -4.12
C ILE A 41 25.64 -9.52 -4.94
N ALA A 42 26.97 -9.63 -5.08
CA ALA A 42 27.60 -10.74 -5.79
C ALA A 42 27.35 -12.09 -5.08
N ALA A 43 27.43 -12.12 -3.74
CA ALA A 43 27.13 -13.31 -2.96
C ALA A 43 25.66 -13.74 -3.09
N GLU A 44 24.71 -12.79 -3.01
CA GLU A 44 23.27 -13.05 -3.22
C GLU A 44 22.97 -13.56 -4.64
N ALA A 45 23.69 -13.06 -5.65
CA ALA A 45 23.58 -13.53 -7.02
C ALA A 45 24.07 -14.98 -7.18
N VAL A 46 25.05 -15.41 -6.37
CA VAL A 46 25.59 -16.79 -6.38
C VAL A 46 24.69 -17.76 -5.59
N GLU A 47 24.12 -17.33 -4.46
CA GLU A 47 23.17 -18.14 -3.66
C GLU A 47 21.81 -18.37 -4.36
N ALA A 48 21.53 -17.66 -5.46
CA ALA A 48 20.37 -17.87 -6.32
C ALA A 48 20.76 -18.50 -7.67
N PRO A 49 21.34 -19.72 -7.71
CA PRO A 49 21.75 -20.33 -8.96
C PRO A 49 20.53 -20.62 -9.83
N GLY A 50 20.40 -19.87 -10.94
CA GLY A 50 19.93 -20.38 -12.21
C GLY A 50 18.53 -21.01 -12.30
N VAL A 51 17.58 -20.73 -11.40
CA VAL A 51 16.19 -21.07 -11.72
C VAL A 51 15.73 -20.08 -12.79
N LYS A 52 15.77 -20.52 -14.05
CA LYS A 52 15.21 -19.81 -15.20
C LYS A 52 13.69 -19.74 -15.06
N TYR A 53 13.20 -18.93 -14.12
CA TYR A 53 11.80 -18.58 -14.09
C TYR A 53 11.51 -17.73 -15.32
N ARG A 54 10.80 -18.32 -16.27
CA ARG A 54 10.29 -17.62 -17.44
C ARG A 54 9.14 -16.73 -16.98
N LEU A 55 8.89 -15.66 -17.73
CA LEU A 55 7.80 -14.73 -17.43
C LEU A 55 6.45 -15.46 -17.29
N VAL A 56 6.23 -16.52 -18.08
CA VAL A 56 5.04 -17.38 -18.04
C VAL A 56 4.88 -18.12 -16.71
N ASP A 57 5.97 -18.46 -16.04
CA ASP A 57 5.93 -19.22 -14.80
C ASP A 57 5.34 -18.37 -13.65
N ALA A 58 5.46 -17.04 -13.74
CA ALA A 58 4.79 -16.10 -12.82
C ALA A 58 3.26 -16.16 -12.93
N PHE A 59 2.70 -16.43 -14.12
CA PHE A 59 1.25 -16.58 -14.32
C PHE A 59 0.71 -17.90 -13.77
N SER A 60 1.57 -18.89 -13.56
CA SER A 60 1.19 -20.20 -13.01
C SER A 60 1.38 -20.28 -11.50
N ASP A 61 2.05 -19.29 -10.88
CA ASP A 61 2.31 -19.29 -9.44
C ASP A 61 1.13 -18.70 -8.65
N VAL A 62 0.49 -19.56 -7.85
CA VAL A 62 -0.61 -19.18 -6.95
C VAL A 62 -0.24 -18.06 -5.98
N ARG A 63 1.03 -17.94 -5.60
CA ARG A 63 1.52 -16.88 -4.69
C ARG A 63 1.46 -15.52 -5.37
N VAL A 64 1.73 -15.45 -6.67
CA VAL A 64 1.63 -14.21 -7.45
C VAL A 64 0.18 -13.77 -7.53
N TRP A 65 -0.75 -14.69 -7.79
CA TRP A 65 -2.18 -14.37 -7.79
C TRP A 65 -2.72 -13.97 -6.42
N LEU A 66 -2.21 -14.58 -5.34
CA LEU A 66 -2.53 -14.15 -3.98
C LEU A 66 -2.04 -12.72 -3.73
N LEU A 67 -0.81 -12.38 -4.14
CA LEU A 67 -0.29 -11.00 -4.06
C LEU A 67 -1.10 -10.02 -4.94
N CYS A 68 -1.55 -10.45 -6.12
CA CYS A 68 -2.46 -9.66 -6.96
C CYS A 68 -3.77 -9.38 -6.22
N LEU A 69 -4.37 -10.39 -5.59
CA LEU A 69 -5.61 -10.25 -4.84
C LEU A 69 -5.44 -9.35 -3.61
N LEU A 70 -4.34 -9.50 -2.87
CA LEU A 70 -4.02 -8.61 -1.75
C LEU A 70 -3.89 -7.16 -2.24
N TYR A 71 -3.12 -6.90 -3.31
CA TYR A 71 -2.97 -5.54 -3.84
C TYR A 71 -4.28 -4.97 -4.37
N PHE A 72 -5.08 -5.81 -5.03
CA PHE A 72 -6.42 -5.46 -5.49
C PHE A 72 -7.31 -5.01 -4.33
N LEU A 73 -7.38 -5.76 -3.23
CA LEU A 73 -8.19 -5.41 -2.06
C LEU A 73 -7.71 -4.11 -1.40
N VAL A 74 -6.40 -3.92 -1.27
CA VAL A 74 -5.80 -2.67 -0.78
C VAL A 74 -6.23 -1.49 -1.65
N ASN A 75 -6.17 -1.64 -2.98
CA ASN A 75 -6.52 -0.57 -3.92
C ASN A 75 -8.03 -0.31 -3.99
N VAL A 76 -8.87 -1.34 -3.91
CA VAL A 76 -10.33 -1.18 -3.80
C VAL A 76 -10.68 -0.32 -2.60
N ALA A 77 -10.12 -0.63 -1.42
CA ALA A 77 -10.36 0.13 -0.21
C ALA A 77 -9.75 1.54 -0.26
N GLY A 78 -8.50 1.66 -0.73
CA GLY A 78 -7.77 2.92 -0.82
C GLY A 78 -8.42 3.90 -1.78
N TYR A 79 -8.54 3.54 -3.06
CA TYR A 79 -9.17 4.42 -4.05
C TYR A 79 -10.66 4.62 -3.78
N GLY A 80 -11.36 3.59 -3.29
CA GLY A 80 -12.76 3.70 -2.86
C GLY A 80 -12.94 4.75 -1.76
N TYR A 81 -12.02 4.82 -0.79
CA TYR A 81 -12.01 5.89 0.20
C TYR A 81 -11.62 7.24 -0.42
N GLU A 82 -10.51 7.33 -1.17
CA GLU A 82 -9.98 8.60 -1.68
C GLU A 82 -10.98 9.40 -2.51
N PHE A 83 -11.71 8.72 -3.40
CA PHE A 83 -12.71 9.36 -4.25
C PHE A 83 -13.94 9.84 -3.47
N TRP A 84 -14.29 9.16 -2.38
CA TRP A 84 -15.53 9.39 -1.64
C TRP A 84 -15.34 10.08 -0.29
N ALA A 85 -14.10 10.25 0.17
CA ALA A 85 -13.77 10.87 1.47
C ALA A 85 -14.41 12.25 1.65
N PRO A 86 -14.40 13.18 0.68
CA PRO A 86 -15.07 14.47 0.85
C PRO A 86 -16.59 14.31 1.05
N SER A 87 -17.21 13.38 0.33
CA SER A 87 -18.65 13.11 0.45
C SER A 87 -19.00 12.45 1.78
N LEU A 88 -18.19 11.50 2.26
CA LEU A 88 -18.34 10.88 3.57
C LEU A 88 -18.22 11.92 4.71
N LEU A 89 -17.24 12.84 4.61
CA LEU A 89 -17.10 13.94 5.56
C LEU A 89 -18.28 14.91 5.48
N LYS A 90 -18.81 15.22 4.28
CA LYS A 90 -19.98 16.08 4.11
C LYS A 90 -21.24 15.49 4.77
N SER A 91 -21.39 14.16 4.75
CA SER A 91 -22.49 13.50 5.44
C SER A 91 -22.38 13.57 6.96
N LEU A 92 -21.16 13.53 7.51
CA LEU A 92 -20.91 13.74 8.95
C LEU A 92 -21.12 15.21 9.36
N PHE A 93 -20.79 16.14 8.46
CA PHE A 93 -20.83 17.58 8.71
C PHE A 93 -21.58 18.32 7.58
N PRO A 94 -22.92 18.31 7.59
CA PRO A 94 -23.73 18.89 6.52
C PRO A 94 -23.45 20.37 6.25
N GLU A 95 -23.06 21.13 7.27
CA GLU A 95 -22.79 22.57 7.19
C GLU A 95 -21.40 22.91 6.64
N ALA A 96 -20.51 21.92 6.52
CA ALA A 96 -19.12 22.19 6.14
C ALA A 96 -18.95 22.54 4.66
N ASP A 97 -18.19 23.58 4.36
CA ASP A 97 -17.85 23.93 2.97
C ASP A 97 -16.72 23.04 2.40
N SER A 98 -16.45 23.17 1.09
CA SER A 98 -15.44 22.35 0.42
C SER A 98 -14.02 22.55 0.97
N LEU A 99 -13.69 23.76 1.44
CA LEU A 99 -12.38 24.07 2.00
C LEU A 99 -12.21 23.39 3.37
N GLN A 100 -13.23 23.47 4.22
CA GLN A 100 -13.29 22.82 5.53
C GLN A 100 -13.17 21.31 5.40
N LEU A 101 -13.90 20.69 4.46
CA LEU A 101 -13.80 19.24 4.21
C LEU A 101 -12.39 18.84 3.77
N GLY A 102 -11.74 19.63 2.92
CA GLY A 102 -10.34 19.39 2.51
C GLY A 102 -9.37 19.49 3.68
N LEU A 103 -9.52 20.52 4.52
CA LEU A 103 -8.71 20.72 5.72
C LEU A 103 -8.92 19.59 6.74
N TRP A 104 -10.15 19.12 6.94
CA TRP A 104 -10.44 18.00 7.83
C TRP A 104 -9.99 16.64 7.32
N ASN A 105 -9.83 16.49 6.01
CA ASN A 105 -9.22 15.29 5.43
C ASN A 105 -7.68 15.30 5.56
N THR A 106 -7.07 16.47 5.78
CA THR A 106 -5.60 16.60 5.90
C THR A 106 -5.02 15.79 7.07
N PRO A 107 -5.59 15.82 8.29
CA PRO A 107 -5.19 14.94 9.39
C PRO A 107 -5.14 13.45 9.02
N ALA A 108 -6.07 12.98 8.18
CA ALA A 108 -6.10 11.58 7.76
C ALA A 108 -4.84 11.20 6.97
N TYR A 109 -4.40 12.05 6.03
CA TYR A 109 -3.18 11.81 5.25
C TYR A 109 -1.91 11.98 6.08
N VAL A 110 -1.89 12.91 7.03
CA VAL A 110 -0.75 13.05 7.97
C VAL A 110 -0.63 11.80 8.83
N ALA A 111 -1.72 11.35 9.44
CA ALA A 111 -1.75 10.11 10.23
C ALA A 111 -1.36 8.90 9.39
N ALA A 112 -1.81 8.84 8.14
CA ALA A 112 -1.43 7.78 7.20
C ALA A 112 0.06 7.78 6.87
N GLY A 113 0.67 8.94 6.64
CA GLY A 113 2.11 9.06 6.44
C GLY A 113 2.91 8.58 7.67
N VAL A 114 2.50 9.02 8.86
CA VAL A 114 3.14 8.60 10.13
C VAL A 114 3.00 7.10 10.34
N ALA A 115 1.79 6.55 10.21
CA ALA A 115 1.52 5.13 10.38
C ALA A 115 2.32 4.28 9.37
N MET A 116 2.37 4.72 8.11
CA MET A 116 3.16 4.06 7.06
C MET A 116 4.65 3.99 7.40
N LEU A 117 5.22 5.08 7.91
CA LEU A 117 6.62 5.11 8.34
C LEU A 117 6.88 4.25 9.58
N MET A 118 5.98 4.27 10.56
CA MET A 118 6.11 3.49 11.80
C MET A 118 6.02 1.98 11.52
N VAL A 119 5.00 1.56 10.77
CA VAL A 119 4.76 0.16 10.43
C VAL A 119 5.86 -0.34 9.49
N GLY A 120 6.28 0.44 8.49
CA GLY A 120 7.39 0.08 7.61
C GLY A 120 8.68 -0.18 8.39
N ARG A 121 9.07 0.76 9.27
CA ARG A 121 10.27 0.62 10.11
C ARG A 121 10.20 -0.60 11.04
N HIS A 122 9.05 -0.87 11.64
CA HIS A 122 8.88 -2.02 12.52
C HIS A 122 8.86 -3.34 11.73
N SER A 123 8.28 -3.34 10.53
CA SER A 123 8.29 -4.48 9.60
C SER A 123 9.72 -4.85 9.19
N ASP A 124 10.55 -3.86 8.87
CA ASP A 124 11.94 -4.08 8.48
C ASP A 124 12.78 -4.64 9.63
N ARG A 125 12.54 -4.18 10.87
CA ARG A 125 13.25 -4.67 12.06
C ARG A 125 12.86 -6.08 12.48
N SER A 126 11.57 -6.41 12.39
CA SER A 126 11.05 -7.71 12.85
C SER A 126 11.14 -8.80 11.80
N GLY A 127 11.11 -8.45 10.51
CA GLY A 127 11.00 -9.38 9.39
C GLY A 127 9.62 -10.06 9.28
N GLU A 128 8.69 -9.77 10.18
CA GLU A 128 7.37 -10.39 10.32
C GLU A 128 6.34 -9.73 9.40
N ARG A 129 6.69 -9.58 8.12
CA ARG A 129 5.99 -8.72 7.15
C ARG A 129 4.49 -9.03 7.00
N ARG A 130 4.08 -10.31 7.14
CA ARG A 130 2.65 -10.69 7.08
C ARG A 130 1.80 -10.07 8.19
N PHE A 131 2.33 -9.96 9.41
CA PHE A 131 1.62 -9.32 10.52
C PHE A 131 1.55 -7.81 10.34
N HIS A 132 2.55 -7.23 9.67
CA HIS A 132 2.59 -5.81 9.33
C HIS A 132 1.66 -5.42 8.18
N VAL A 133 1.12 -6.40 7.45
CA VAL A 133 -0.04 -6.19 6.57
C VAL A 133 -1.34 -6.45 7.34
N ALA A 134 -1.42 -7.57 8.05
CA ALA A 134 -2.66 -8.02 8.68
C ALA A 134 -3.15 -7.12 9.82
N VAL A 135 -2.26 -6.71 10.72
CA VAL A 135 -2.63 -5.89 11.89
C VAL A 135 -3.10 -4.49 11.47
N PRO A 136 -2.38 -3.73 10.63
CA PRO A 136 -2.88 -2.43 10.17
C PRO A 136 -4.16 -2.54 9.35
N ALA A 137 -4.33 -3.62 8.56
CA ALA A 137 -5.57 -3.87 7.83
C ALA A 137 -6.76 -4.12 8.78
N ALA A 138 -6.55 -4.88 9.86
CA ALA A 138 -7.56 -5.10 10.90
C ALA A 138 -7.89 -3.81 11.66
N ILE A 139 -6.88 -3.00 11.99
CA ILE A 139 -7.07 -1.68 12.61
C ILE A 139 -7.90 -0.78 11.68
N ALA A 140 -7.60 -0.78 10.39
CA ALA A 140 -8.35 0.00 9.41
C ALA A 140 -9.81 -0.45 9.30
N ALA A 141 -10.06 -1.76 9.32
CA ALA A 141 -11.41 -2.31 9.37
C ALA A 141 -12.15 -1.87 10.65
N GLY A 142 -11.47 -1.86 11.81
CA GLY A 142 -12.01 -1.30 13.05
C GLY A 142 -12.33 0.19 12.95
N GLY A 143 -11.46 0.97 12.30
CA GLY A 143 -11.71 2.38 11.97
C GLY A 143 -12.96 2.57 11.10
N ALA A 144 -13.16 1.69 10.12
CA ALA A 144 -14.35 1.70 9.27
C ALA A 144 -15.64 1.41 10.05
N VAL A 145 -15.61 0.45 10.97
CA VAL A 145 -16.74 0.15 11.87
C VAL A 145 -17.02 1.32 12.80
N LEU A 146 -15.98 1.94 13.37
CA LEU A 146 -16.12 3.14 14.18
C LEU A 146 -16.75 4.27 13.37
N ALA A 147 -16.26 4.53 12.15
CA ALA A 147 -16.81 5.55 11.27
C ALA A 147 -18.29 5.32 10.94
N ALA A 148 -18.67 4.05 10.76
CA ALA A 148 -20.02 3.64 10.37
C ALA A 148 -21.05 3.77 11.49
N PHE A 149 -20.65 3.61 12.77
CA PHE A 149 -21.56 3.46 13.90
C PHE A 149 -21.31 4.42 15.07
N ALA A 150 -20.35 5.34 14.95
CA ALA A 150 -19.98 6.24 16.03
C ALA A 150 -21.13 7.11 16.58
N GLY A 151 -22.13 7.44 15.77
CA GLY A 151 -23.25 8.34 16.12
C GLY A 151 -22.85 9.80 16.38
N ASN A 152 -21.56 10.08 16.56
CA ASN A 152 -20.96 11.40 16.73
C ASN A 152 -20.07 11.73 15.51
N PRO A 153 -20.23 12.89 14.84
CA PRO A 153 -19.46 13.27 13.66
C PRO A 153 -17.94 13.24 13.84
N TRP A 154 -17.43 13.66 15.00
CA TRP A 154 -16.00 13.70 15.28
C TRP A 154 -15.42 12.31 15.50
N LEU A 155 -16.16 11.41 16.17
CA LEU A 155 -15.79 10.00 16.27
C LEU A 155 -15.87 9.30 14.90
N GLY A 156 -16.84 9.69 14.07
CA GLY A 156 -16.95 9.25 12.68
C GLY A 156 -15.69 9.61 11.88
N MET A 157 -15.27 10.87 11.95
CA MET A 157 -14.04 11.37 11.33
C MET A 157 -12.80 10.67 11.88
N MET A 158 -12.73 10.43 13.19
CA MET A 158 -11.63 9.66 13.79
C MET A 158 -11.57 8.22 13.23
N GLY A 159 -12.71 7.57 13.05
CA GLY A 159 -12.79 6.27 12.39
C GLY A 159 -12.26 6.29 10.97
N MET A 160 -12.59 7.33 10.19
CA MET A 160 -12.08 7.53 8.83
C MET A 160 -10.57 7.75 8.80
N ILE A 161 -10.01 8.50 9.76
CA ILE A 161 -8.57 8.68 9.92
C ILE A 161 -7.88 7.34 10.19
N ILE A 162 -8.42 6.53 11.11
CA ILE A 162 -7.90 5.20 11.43
C ILE A 162 -7.97 4.27 10.22
N LEU A 163 -9.08 4.30 9.48
CA LEU A 163 -9.27 3.55 8.23
C LEU A 163 -8.16 3.87 7.23
N LEU A 164 -7.98 5.15 6.88
CA LEU A 164 -6.98 5.55 5.90
C LEU A 164 -5.56 5.25 6.39
N ALA A 165 -5.27 5.50 7.66
CA ALA A 165 -3.95 5.30 8.21
C ALA A 165 -3.54 3.82 8.22
N GLY A 166 -4.43 2.93 8.68
CA GLY A 166 -4.20 1.50 8.64
C GLY A 166 -4.08 0.98 7.20
N GLN A 167 -4.92 1.45 6.27
CA GLN A 167 -4.85 1.10 4.85
C GLN A 167 -3.48 1.45 4.25
N LYS A 168 -3.02 2.71 4.38
CA LYS A 168 -1.73 3.15 3.82
C LYS A 168 -0.54 2.47 4.49
N ALA A 169 -0.65 2.15 5.78
CA ALA A 169 0.39 1.45 6.50
C ALA A 169 0.66 0.03 5.99
N THR A 170 -0.31 -0.62 5.31
CA THR A 170 -0.10 -1.94 4.70
C THR A 170 0.83 -1.92 3.48
N LEU A 171 0.95 -0.80 2.77
CA LEU A 171 1.58 -0.75 1.45
C LEU A 171 3.07 -1.09 1.47
N GLY A 172 3.83 -0.54 2.42
CA GLY A 172 5.26 -0.81 2.55
C GLY A 172 5.54 -2.30 2.80
N PRO A 173 5.00 -2.90 3.88
CA PRO A 173 5.13 -4.32 4.17
C PRO A 173 4.62 -5.23 3.04
N PHE A 174 3.54 -4.85 2.36
CA PHE A 174 3.02 -5.58 1.21
C PHE A 174 4.04 -5.66 0.06
N TRP A 175 4.63 -4.53 -0.32
CA TRP A 175 5.62 -4.53 -1.40
C TRP A 175 6.90 -5.26 -0.99
N ALA A 176 7.29 -5.20 0.28
CA ALA A 176 8.39 -6.00 0.81
C ALA A 176 8.12 -7.52 0.79
N LEU A 177 6.85 -7.95 0.96
CA LEU A 177 6.45 -9.35 0.74
C LEU A 177 6.55 -9.73 -0.74
N GLY A 178 6.05 -8.86 -1.63
CA GLY A 178 6.05 -9.11 -3.07
C GLY A 178 7.45 -9.25 -3.65
N THR A 179 8.37 -8.35 -3.28
CA THR A 179 9.76 -8.40 -3.76
C THR A 179 10.56 -9.55 -3.16
N ALA A 180 10.26 -9.97 -1.92
CA ALA A 180 10.92 -11.13 -1.31
C ALA A 180 10.45 -12.48 -1.87
N ALA A 181 9.19 -12.56 -2.32
CA ALA A 181 8.60 -13.79 -2.88
C ALA A 181 9.03 -14.07 -4.32
N LEU A 182 9.56 -13.05 -5.01
CA LEU A 182 9.87 -13.08 -6.43
C LEU A 182 11.39 -13.05 -6.66
N ARG A 183 11.91 -13.90 -7.56
CA ARG A 183 13.35 -13.97 -7.89
C ARG A 183 13.59 -13.99 -9.41
N GLY A 184 14.74 -13.48 -9.83
CA GLY A 184 15.20 -13.54 -11.23
C GLY A 184 14.31 -12.75 -12.22
N THR A 185 14.33 -13.15 -13.50
CA THR A 185 13.57 -12.47 -14.57
C THR A 185 12.05 -12.53 -14.40
N ALA A 186 11.52 -13.56 -13.73
CA ALA A 186 10.10 -13.62 -13.38
C ALA A 186 9.70 -12.64 -12.27
N ALA A 187 10.65 -12.06 -11.53
CA ALA A 187 10.32 -11.04 -10.55
C ALA A 187 9.80 -9.77 -11.19
N ALA A 188 10.44 -9.30 -12.27
CA ALA A 188 9.96 -8.15 -13.02
C ALA A 188 8.56 -8.40 -13.62
N GLY A 189 8.34 -9.59 -14.19
CA GLY A 189 7.04 -10.00 -14.72
C GLY A 189 5.96 -10.11 -13.65
N GLY A 190 6.29 -10.73 -12.50
CA GLY A 190 5.38 -10.86 -11.37
C GLY A 190 5.01 -9.52 -10.74
N ILE A 191 5.97 -8.61 -10.56
CA ILE A 191 5.72 -7.24 -10.08
C ILE A 191 4.82 -6.49 -11.04
N ALA A 192 5.10 -6.56 -12.35
CA ALA A 192 4.27 -5.94 -13.38
C ALA A 192 2.84 -6.50 -13.37
N LEU A 193 2.69 -7.82 -13.22
CA LEU A 193 1.39 -8.48 -13.13
C LEU A 193 0.62 -8.06 -11.88
N ILE A 194 1.27 -8.07 -10.72
CA ILE A 194 0.69 -7.61 -9.44
C ILE A 194 0.21 -6.18 -9.57
N ASN A 195 1.05 -5.29 -10.11
CA ASN A 195 0.68 -3.89 -10.28
C ASN A 195 -0.50 -3.72 -11.25
N SER A 196 -0.47 -4.43 -12.38
CA SER A 196 -1.52 -4.33 -13.41
C SER A 196 -2.88 -4.84 -12.89
N VAL A 197 -2.90 -6.04 -12.31
CA VAL A 197 -4.13 -6.65 -11.79
C VAL A 197 -4.63 -5.90 -10.55
N GLY A 198 -3.73 -5.55 -9.63
CA GLY A 198 -4.13 -4.85 -8.42
C GLY A 198 -4.64 -3.43 -8.69
N ASN A 199 -4.15 -2.74 -9.73
CA ASN A 199 -4.69 -1.43 -10.12
C ASN A 199 -6.10 -1.50 -10.71
N LEU A 200 -6.59 -2.67 -11.13
CA LEU A 200 -8.02 -2.84 -11.43
C LEU A 200 -8.88 -2.49 -10.20
N GLY A 201 -8.34 -2.66 -8.99
CA GLY A 201 -9.00 -2.21 -7.76
C GLY A 201 -9.27 -0.71 -7.72
N GLY A 202 -8.43 0.11 -8.38
CA GLY A 202 -8.67 1.55 -8.55
C GLY A 202 -9.80 1.90 -9.49
N TYR A 203 -10.11 1.03 -10.45
CA TYR A 203 -11.32 1.16 -11.27
C TYR A 203 -12.56 0.64 -10.52
N PHE A 204 -12.49 -0.56 -9.95
CA PHE A 204 -13.63 -1.20 -9.31
C PHE A 204 -14.00 -0.59 -7.97
N GLY A 205 -13.04 -0.11 -7.17
CA GLY A 205 -13.28 0.46 -5.84
C GLY A 205 -14.28 1.63 -5.86
N PRO A 206 -13.94 2.76 -6.51
CA PRO A 206 -14.85 3.90 -6.62
C PRO A 206 -16.18 3.55 -7.29
N LYS A 207 -16.16 2.66 -8.30
CA LYS A 207 -17.36 2.22 -9.01
C LYS A 207 -18.32 1.42 -8.11
N ILE A 208 -17.80 0.48 -7.33
CA ILE A 208 -18.60 -0.30 -6.39
C ILE A 208 -19.13 0.59 -5.28
N VAL A 209 -18.30 1.51 -4.74
CA VAL A 209 -18.75 2.48 -3.74
C VAL A 209 -19.88 3.35 -4.30
N GLY A 210 -19.77 3.84 -5.54
CA GLY A 210 -20.84 4.58 -6.21
C GLY A 210 -22.13 3.76 -6.33
N MET A 211 -22.05 2.53 -6.82
CA MET A 211 -23.22 1.64 -6.91
C MET A 211 -23.88 1.36 -5.55
N ILE A 212 -23.08 1.23 -4.49
CA ILE A 212 -23.59 1.07 -3.13
C ILE A 212 -24.34 2.35 -2.74
N LYS A 213 -23.70 3.51 -2.89
CA LYS A 213 -24.27 4.79 -2.48
C LYS A 213 -25.54 5.15 -3.24
N ASP A 214 -25.59 4.86 -4.54
CA ASP A 214 -26.76 5.09 -5.39
C ASP A 214 -27.95 4.20 -4.98
N LYS A 215 -27.70 2.98 -4.49
CA LYS A 215 -28.77 2.03 -4.12
C LYS A 215 -29.20 2.15 -2.68
N THR A 216 -28.27 2.34 -1.75
CA THR A 216 -28.55 2.33 -0.31
C THR A 216 -28.76 3.72 0.25
N HIS A 217 -28.24 4.76 -0.43
CA HIS A 217 -28.12 6.12 0.10
C HIS A 217 -27.48 6.17 1.50
N ASN A 218 -26.66 5.16 1.83
CA ASN A 218 -26.14 4.94 3.18
C ASN A 218 -24.62 4.77 3.19
N ASP A 219 -23.95 5.73 3.82
CA ASP A 219 -22.49 5.75 3.97
C ASP A 219 -21.97 4.68 4.92
N THR A 220 -22.79 4.17 5.85
CA THR A 220 -22.44 3.02 6.69
C THR A 220 -22.12 1.80 5.83
N THR A 221 -22.91 1.51 4.79
CA THR A 221 -22.65 0.36 3.90
C THR A 221 -21.37 0.53 3.12
N VAL A 222 -21.05 1.76 2.69
CA VAL A 222 -19.79 2.09 2.02
C VAL A 222 -18.61 1.81 2.95
N LEU A 223 -18.66 2.34 4.18
CA LEU A 223 -17.60 2.17 5.16
C LEU A 223 -17.40 0.69 5.52
N LEU A 224 -18.48 -0.07 5.71
CA LEU A 224 -18.41 -1.50 5.98
C LEU A 224 -17.85 -2.31 4.80
N PHE A 225 -18.16 -1.92 3.56
CA PHE A 225 -17.56 -2.54 2.38
C PHE A 225 -16.04 -2.32 2.34
N LEU A 226 -15.58 -1.08 2.54
CA LEU A 226 -14.15 -0.75 2.57
C LEU A 226 -13.43 -1.48 3.71
N GLY A 227 -14.02 -1.47 4.92
CA GLY A 227 -13.50 -2.20 6.07
C GLY A 227 -13.48 -3.72 5.85
N GLY A 228 -14.51 -4.28 5.22
CA GLY A 228 -14.59 -5.70 4.87
C GLY A 228 -13.51 -6.11 3.88
N ALA A 229 -13.22 -5.29 2.87
CA ALA A 229 -12.12 -5.52 1.93
C ALA A 229 -10.76 -5.55 2.65
N LEU A 230 -10.53 -4.65 3.61
CA LEU A 230 -9.31 -4.61 4.42
C LEU A 230 -9.24 -5.77 5.42
N LEU A 231 -10.35 -6.20 5.98
CA LEU A 231 -10.38 -7.37 6.85
C LEU A 231 -10.06 -8.65 6.07
N ALA A 232 -10.63 -8.80 4.86
CA ALA A 232 -10.32 -9.90 3.95
C ALA A 232 -8.83 -9.90 3.55
N LEU A 233 -8.28 -8.71 3.24
CA LEU A 233 -6.86 -8.52 3.00
C LEU A 233 -6.02 -9.04 4.18
N GLY A 234 -6.37 -8.64 5.40
CA GLY A 234 -5.62 -9.05 6.59
C GLY A 234 -5.67 -10.55 6.83
N GLY A 235 -6.85 -11.16 6.67
CA GLY A 235 -7.03 -12.61 6.77
C GLY A 235 -6.21 -13.38 5.71
N LEU A 236 -6.24 -12.92 4.47
CA LEU A 236 -5.45 -13.52 3.38
C LEU A 236 -3.94 -13.32 3.58
N ALA A 237 -3.51 -12.17 4.10
CA ALA A 237 -2.10 -11.92 4.39
C ALA A 237 -1.55 -12.89 5.44
N LEU A 238 -2.36 -13.30 6.42
CA LEU A 238 -1.97 -14.30 7.43
C LEU A 238 -1.78 -15.71 6.84
N MET A 239 -2.43 -16.01 5.71
CA MET A 239 -2.25 -17.30 5.00
C MET A 239 -0.90 -17.39 4.28
N LEU A 240 -0.17 -16.28 4.12
CA LEU A 240 1.19 -16.31 3.59
C LEU A 240 2.13 -17.03 4.56
N LYS A 241 2.92 -17.97 4.01
CA LYS A 241 3.95 -18.68 4.77
C LYS A 241 4.95 -17.66 5.36
N PRO A 242 5.46 -17.89 6.59
CA PRO A 242 6.47 -17.01 7.17
C PRO A 242 7.67 -16.89 6.23
N THR A 243 8.08 -15.66 5.92
CA THR A 243 9.40 -15.43 5.31
C THR A 243 10.45 -15.90 6.34
N PRO A 244 11.40 -16.78 5.97
CA PRO A 244 12.50 -17.12 6.87
C PRO A 244 13.20 -15.83 7.31
N LYS A 245 13.50 -15.70 8.61
CA LYS A 245 14.37 -14.61 9.09
C LYS A 245 15.71 -14.77 8.39
N ALA A 246 16.13 -13.76 7.63
CA ALA A 246 17.51 -13.68 7.19
C ALA A 246 18.36 -13.56 8.45
N SER A 247 19.17 -14.56 8.75
CA SER A 247 20.22 -14.46 9.76
C SER A 247 21.25 -13.46 9.24
N LEU A 248 21.27 -12.26 9.81
CA LEU A 248 22.37 -11.31 9.66
C LEU A 248 23.61 -11.85 10.36
#